data_AF-A0A661WLR2-F1
#
_entry.id   AF-A0A661WLR2-F1
#
_cell.length_a   1.000
_cell.length_b   1.000
_cell.length_c   1.000
_cell.angle_alpha   90.00
_cell.angle_beta   90.00
_cell.angle_gamma   90.00
#
_symmetry.space_group_name_H-M   'P 1'
#
loop_
_entity.id
_entity.type
_entity.pdbx_description
1 polymer ?
#
loop_
_entity_poly.entity_id
_entity_poly.type
_entity_poly.pdbx_seq_one_letter_code
_entity_poly.pdbx_strand_id
1 'polypeptide(L)'
;MLKKFIKDIAKYSLSKLLPALTAFITTPILTSLFPPEEYGTWALALSVSSFMIALTVSGFGGAVIRFYPAYKAKSTLNTFFSTIFITTSAITIFIAGAGLFFSVSFREFLPSALIEFLPLIIAIFIAQSVFVIYMAVLRAREKSGVFTTFQLLLNYGGLGLGLVLVIFFDFRVDGLLLGTLLTLLLIVPILFYVATKGTKVKARYFKMQDAFHIMDYALPLTIGNVAMWGLRLSDLFIINFFYT
;
A
#
# COMPACT_ATOMS: atom_id res chain seq x y z
N MET A 1 -19.26 -22.41 -18.53
CA MET A 1 -19.19 -21.07 -17.90
C MET A 1 -19.17 -21.14 -16.38
N LEU A 2 -20.10 -21.86 -15.73
CA LEU A 2 -20.18 -21.99 -14.26
C LEU A 2 -18.88 -22.50 -13.59
N LYS A 3 -18.24 -23.54 -14.14
CA LYS A 3 -16.95 -24.06 -13.61
C LYS A 3 -15.82 -23.02 -13.63
N LYS A 4 -15.77 -22.15 -14.64
CA LYS A 4 -14.77 -21.07 -14.74
C LYS A 4 -15.07 -19.97 -13.72
N PHE A 5 -16.34 -19.59 -13.61
CA PHE A 5 -16.82 -18.62 -12.62
C PHE A 5 -16.56 -19.06 -11.18
N ILE A 6 -16.88 -20.30 -10.80
CA ILE A 6 -16.60 -20.86 -9.48
C ILE A 6 -15.09 -20.90 -9.21
N LYS A 7 -14.28 -21.27 -10.20
CA LYS A 7 -12.82 -21.29 -10.09
C LYS A 7 -12.24 -19.88 -9.86
N ASP A 8 -12.78 -18.88 -10.55
CA ASP A 8 -12.32 -17.49 -10.41
C ASP A 8 -12.78 -16.89 -9.07
N ILE A 9 -14.01 -17.18 -8.62
CA ILE A 9 -14.48 -16.83 -7.27
C ILE A 9 -13.63 -17.49 -6.20
N ALA A 10 -13.40 -18.80 -6.28
CA ALA A 10 -12.61 -19.52 -5.28
C ALA A 10 -11.21 -18.92 -5.15
N LYS A 11 -10.52 -18.65 -6.28
CA LYS A 11 -9.21 -18.00 -6.28
C LYS A 11 -9.25 -16.59 -5.68
N TYR A 12 -10.27 -15.80 -6.02
CA TYR A 12 -10.40 -14.44 -5.52
C TYR A 12 -10.71 -14.41 -4.01
N SER A 13 -11.62 -15.27 -3.55
CA SER A 13 -11.96 -15.44 -2.14
C SER A 13 -10.75 -15.93 -1.34
N LEU A 14 -10.00 -16.92 -1.85
CA LEU A 14 -8.74 -17.37 -1.24
C LEU A 14 -7.75 -16.22 -1.07
N SER A 15 -7.64 -15.33 -2.05
CA SER A 15 -6.74 -14.18 -1.96
C SER A 15 -7.11 -13.15 -0.90
N LYS A 16 -8.35 -13.19 -0.37
CA LYS A 16 -8.81 -12.34 0.73
C LYS A 16 -8.90 -13.08 2.07
N LEU A 17 -9.35 -14.33 2.04
CA LEU A 17 -9.51 -15.19 3.22
C LEU A 17 -8.15 -15.57 3.82
N LEU A 18 -7.18 -15.96 3.00
CA LEU A 18 -5.85 -16.35 3.48
C LEU A 18 -5.19 -15.22 4.27
N PRO A 19 -5.10 -13.97 3.77
CA PRO A 19 -4.59 -12.84 4.56
C PRO A 19 -5.38 -12.55 5.84
N ALA A 20 -6.71 -12.71 5.82
CA ALA A 20 -7.53 -12.50 7.01
C ALA A 20 -7.23 -13.54 8.10
N LEU A 21 -7.05 -14.81 7.71
CA LEU A 21 -6.62 -15.88 8.61
C LEU A 21 -5.17 -15.70 9.07
N THR A 22 -4.32 -15.10 8.22
CA THR A 22 -2.94 -14.79 8.61
C THR A 22 -2.89 -13.92 9.84
N ALA A 23 -3.75 -12.90 9.97
CA ALA A 23 -3.79 -12.04 11.15
C ALA A 23 -4.05 -12.83 12.45
N PHE A 24 -4.90 -13.85 12.39
CA PHE A 24 -5.21 -14.71 13.54
C PHE A 24 -4.00 -15.55 13.97
N ILE A 25 -3.15 -15.95 13.02
CA ILE A 25 -1.94 -16.75 13.30
C ILE A 25 -0.76 -15.84 13.68
N THR A 26 -0.60 -14.71 13.01
CA THR A 26 0.52 -13.81 13.24
C THR A 26 0.40 -13.06 14.54
N THR A 27 -0.81 -12.72 14.97
CA THR A 27 -0.97 -11.93 16.20
C THR A 27 -0.39 -12.66 17.41
N PRO A 28 -0.75 -13.93 17.72
CA PRO A 28 -0.12 -14.68 18.81
C PRO A 28 1.40 -14.76 18.72
N ILE A 29 1.93 -14.99 17.51
CA ILE A 29 3.38 -15.08 17.26
C ILE A 29 4.04 -13.75 17.62
N LEU A 30 3.56 -12.65 17.05
CA LEU A 30 4.13 -11.32 17.27
C LEU A 30 4.00 -10.89 18.74
N THR A 31 2.87 -11.13 19.39
CA THR A 31 2.67 -10.79 20.81
C THR A 31 3.48 -11.66 21.77
N SER A 32 3.91 -12.84 21.33
CA SER A 32 4.84 -13.68 22.11
C SER A 32 6.31 -13.29 21.92
N LEU A 33 6.65 -12.68 20.77
CA LEU A 33 8.01 -12.30 20.42
C LEU A 33 8.39 -10.90 20.91
N PHE A 34 7.44 -9.97 20.97
CA PHE A 34 7.70 -8.57 21.29
C PHE A 34 6.97 -8.12 22.55
N PRO A 35 7.58 -7.25 23.37
CA PRO A 35 6.87 -6.60 24.46
C PRO A 35 5.76 -5.68 23.91
N PRO A 36 4.68 -5.44 24.68
CA PRO A 36 3.53 -4.67 24.23
C PRO A 36 3.87 -3.27 23.69
N GLU A 37 4.86 -2.61 24.28
CA GLU A 37 5.33 -1.27 23.90
C GLU A 37 5.93 -1.23 22.48
N GLU A 38 6.77 -2.22 22.14
CA GLU A 38 7.36 -2.36 20.81
C GLU A 38 6.30 -2.70 19.77
N TYR A 39 5.42 -3.66 20.09
CA TYR A 39 4.32 -4.03 19.22
C TYR A 39 3.38 -2.85 18.95
N GLY A 40 3.08 -2.04 19.97
CA GLY A 40 2.27 -0.83 19.84
C GLY A 40 2.91 0.21 18.92
N THR A 41 4.22 0.41 19.04
CA THR A 41 4.99 1.32 18.17
C THR A 41 4.94 0.88 16.70
N TRP A 42 5.12 -0.42 16.45
CA TRP A 42 5.01 -1.00 15.11
C TRP A 42 3.60 -0.86 14.52
N ALA A 43 2.57 -1.15 15.32
CA ALA A 43 1.18 -1.00 14.90
C ALA A 43 0.82 0.45 14.57
N LEU A 44 1.36 1.41 15.34
CA LEU A 44 1.23 2.85 15.08
C LEU A 44 1.94 3.22 13.77
N ALA A 45 3.18 2.77 13.58
CA ALA A 45 3.97 3.03 12.36
C ALA A 45 3.26 2.53 11.08
N LEU A 46 2.71 1.30 11.11
CA LEU A 46 1.93 0.76 9.99
C LEU A 46 0.62 1.53 9.76
N SER A 47 -0.03 2.01 10.82
CA SER A 47 -1.25 2.80 10.71
C SER A 47 -0.99 4.17 10.10
N VAL A 48 0.13 4.82 10.44
CA VAL A 48 0.57 6.06 9.79
C VAL A 48 0.82 5.83 8.30
N SER A 49 1.58 4.79 7.93
CA SER A 49 1.79 4.42 6.52
C SER A 49 0.45 4.20 5.80
N SER A 50 -0.46 3.43 6.40
CA SER A 50 -1.77 3.13 5.82
C SER A 50 -2.64 4.38 5.64
N PHE A 51 -2.58 5.32 6.57
CA PHE A 51 -3.25 6.61 6.45
C PHE A 51 -2.68 7.45 5.31
N MET A 52 -1.36 7.50 5.15
CA MET A 52 -0.72 8.18 4.00
C MET A 52 -1.12 7.54 2.66
N ILE A 53 -1.21 6.21 2.59
CA ILE A 53 -1.73 5.48 1.42
C ILE A 53 -3.19 5.86 1.16
N ALA A 54 -4.00 5.95 2.22
CA ALA A 54 -5.40 6.34 2.13
C ALA A 54 -5.54 7.73 1.50
N LEU A 55 -4.73 8.69 1.92
CA LEU A 55 -4.69 10.05 1.36
C LEU A 55 -4.27 10.09 -0.12
N THR A 56 -3.43 9.14 -0.55
CA THR A 56 -2.77 9.20 -1.86
C THR A 56 -3.49 8.39 -2.94
N VAL A 57 -3.68 7.08 -2.72
CA VAL A 57 -4.01 6.13 -3.80
C VAL A 57 -5.32 5.37 -3.60
N SER A 58 -6.01 5.55 -2.47
CA SER A 58 -7.22 4.77 -2.17
C SER A 58 -8.34 4.92 -3.21
N GLY A 59 -8.62 6.16 -3.65
CA GLY A 59 -9.59 6.43 -4.70
C GLY A 59 -9.12 6.03 -6.11
N PHE A 60 -7.81 6.02 -6.35
CA PHE A 60 -7.24 5.64 -7.65
C PHE A 60 -7.51 4.19 -8.01
N GLY A 61 -7.67 3.29 -7.02
CA GLY A 61 -8.03 1.90 -7.27
C GLY A 61 -9.34 1.76 -8.06
N GLY A 62 -10.37 2.53 -7.69
CA GLY A 62 -11.64 2.58 -8.42
C GLY A 62 -11.49 3.26 -9.78
N ALA A 63 -10.74 4.36 -9.85
CA ALA A 63 -10.49 5.09 -11.09
C ALA A 63 -9.80 4.24 -12.15
N VAL A 64 -8.80 3.44 -11.75
CA VAL A 64 -8.11 2.51 -12.63
C VAL A 64 -9.08 1.49 -13.21
N ILE A 65 -9.94 0.89 -12.39
CA ILE A 65 -10.93 -0.11 -12.84
C ILE A 65 -11.93 0.52 -13.83
N ARG A 66 -12.38 1.74 -13.56
CA ARG A 66 -13.33 2.47 -14.43
C ARG A 66 -12.71 2.86 -15.77
N PHE A 67 -11.53 3.49 -15.75
CA PHE A 67 -10.96 4.13 -16.95
C PHE A 67 -10.11 3.19 -17.78
N TYR A 68 -9.47 2.18 -17.20
CA TYR A 68 -8.58 1.26 -17.94
C TYR A 68 -9.22 0.66 -19.22
N PRO A 69 -10.47 0.14 -19.18
CA PRO A 69 -11.10 -0.42 -20.38
C PRO A 69 -11.27 0.60 -21.51
N ALA A 70 -11.59 1.85 -21.18
CA ALA A 70 -11.80 2.92 -22.16
C ALA A 70 -10.50 3.30 -22.89
N TYR A 71 -9.38 3.44 -22.17
CA TYR A 71 -8.08 3.70 -22.79
C TYR A 71 -7.54 2.49 -23.55
N LYS A 72 -7.88 1.27 -23.11
CA LYS A 72 -7.55 0.04 -23.84
C LYS A 72 -8.28 -0.01 -25.18
N ALA A 73 -9.58 0.28 -25.22
CA ALA A 73 -10.38 0.30 -26.45
C ALA A 73 -9.88 1.34 -27.45
N LYS A 74 -9.41 2.50 -26.97
CA LYS A 74 -8.86 3.58 -27.80
C LYS A 74 -7.38 3.37 -28.18
N SER A 75 -6.74 2.27 -27.75
CA SER A 75 -5.29 2.03 -27.94
C SER A 75 -4.38 3.14 -27.38
N THR A 76 -4.85 3.89 -26.37
CA THR A 76 -4.14 5.01 -25.74
C THR A 76 -3.55 4.63 -24.37
N LEU A 77 -3.19 3.36 -24.18
CA LEU A 77 -2.68 2.86 -22.90
C LEU A 77 -1.38 3.55 -22.45
N ASN A 78 -0.51 3.97 -23.38
CA ASN A 78 0.71 4.72 -23.03
C ASN A 78 0.39 6.00 -22.26
N THR A 79 -0.67 6.70 -22.68
CA THR A 79 -1.16 7.91 -22.00
C THR A 79 -1.76 7.55 -20.65
N PHE A 80 -2.64 6.55 -20.57
CA PHE A 80 -3.23 6.09 -19.31
C PHE A 80 -2.16 5.79 -18.24
N PHE A 81 -1.18 4.94 -18.58
CA PHE A 81 -0.14 4.54 -17.65
C PHE A 81 0.81 5.68 -17.28
N SER A 82 1.16 6.56 -18.23
CA SER A 82 2.02 7.72 -17.95
C SER A 82 1.32 8.75 -17.08
N THR A 83 0.03 9.02 -17.35
CA THR A 83 -0.81 9.91 -16.54
C THR A 83 -0.96 9.37 -15.12
N ILE A 84 -1.37 8.12 -14.94
CA ILE A 84 -1.51 7.54 -13.60
C ILE A 84 -0.18 7.54 -12.85
N PHE A 85 0.91 7.12 -13.50
CA PHE A 85 2.22 7.08 -12.85
C PHE A 85 2.64 8.48 -12.37
N ILE A 86 2.60 9.49 -13.25
CA ILE A 86 3.05 10.84 -12.90
C ILE A 86 2.14 11.47 -11.85
N THR A 87 0.81 11.38 -12.02
CA THR A 87 -0.14 11.96 -11.06
C THR A 87 0.03 11.33 -9.68
N THR A 88 0.13 10.01 -9.61
CA THR A 88 0.25 9.32 -8.32
C THR A 88 1.63 9.52 -7.69
N SER A 89 2.71 9.55 -8.47
CA SER A 89 4.04 9.92 -7.97
C SER A 89 4.07 11.35 -7.42
N ALA A 90 3.44 12.31 -8.11
CA ALA A 90 3.37 13.69 -7.63
C ALA A 90 2.63 13.81 -6.29
N ILE A 91 1.47 13.17 -6.16
CA ILE A 91 0.70 13.15 -4.89
C ILE A 91 1.50 12.41 -3.81
N THR A 92 2.15 11.29 -4.14
CA THR A 92 2.96 10.52 -3.18
C THR A 92 4.12 11.37 -2.64
N ILE A 93 4.84 12.07 -3.51
CA ILE A 93 5.94 12.96 -3.12
C ILE A 93 5.43 14.12 -2.26
N PHE A 94 4.29 14.72 -2.63
CA PHE A 94 3.67 15.78 -1.85
C PHE A 94 3.30 15.31 -0.43
N ILE A 95 2.63 14.16 -0.31
CA ILE A 95 2.23 13.59 0.99
C ILE A 95 3.44 13.15 1.82
N ALA A 96 4.47 12.57 1.20
CA ALA A 96 5.73 12.25 1.88
C ALA A 96 6.42 13.52 2.42
N GLY A 97 6.50 14.57 1.60
CA GLY A 97 7.07 15.86 2.01
C GLY A 97 6.27 16.51 3.14
N ALA A 98 4.94 16.48 3.07
CA ALA A 98 4.08 16.96 4.13
C ALA A 98 4.26 16.16 5.44
N GLY A 99 4.40 14.84 5.36
CA GLY A 99 4.69 13.98 6.51
C GLY A 99 6.03 14.29 7.16
N LEU A 100 7.09 14.49 6.36
CA LEU A 100 8.39 14.93 6.87
C LEU A 100 8.31 16.29 7.54
N PHE A 101 7.67 17.27 6.89
CA PHE A 101 7.49 18.60 7.44
C PHE A 101 6.73 18.55 8.79
N PHE A 102 5.62 17.82 8.84
CA PHE A 102 4.83 17.63 10.06
C PHE A 102 5.66 17.02 11.19
N SER A 103 6.50 16.03 10.88
CA SER A 103 7.35 15.39 11.90
C SER A 103 8.39 16.31 12.52
N VAL A 104 8.90 17.27 11.75
CA VAL A 104 9.88 18.24 12.23
C VAL A 104 9.18 19.35 13.01
N SER A 105 8.04 19.85 12.51
CA SER A 105 7.31 20.96 13.14
C SER A 105 6.56 20.57 14.41
N PHE A 106 6.08 19.32 14.51
CA PHE A 106 5.27 18.83 15.62
C PHE A 106 5.96 17.69 16.39
N ARG A 107 7.29 17.69 16.39
CA ARG A 107 8.11 16.63 16.99
C ARG A 107 7.74 16.35 18.46
N GLU A 108 7.39 17.38 19.22
CA GLU A 108 7.03 17.28 20.64
C GLU A 108 5.72 16.51 20.90
N PHE A 109 4.84 16.43 19.90
CA PHE A 109 3.55 15.73 19.99
C PHE A 109 3.63 14.28 19.47
N LEU A 110 4.79 13.87 18.95
CA LEU A 110 4.97 12.55 18.36
C LEU A 110 5.80 11.65 19.27
N PRO A 111 5.43 10.37 19.45
CA PRO A 111 6.27 9.42 20.16
C PRO A 111 7.67 9.36 19.54
N SER A 112 8.71 9.39 20.38
CA SER A 112 10.12 9.37 19.95
C SER A 112 10.43 8.19 19.01
N ALA A 113 9.91 7.01 19.33
CA ALA A 113 10.07 5.81 18.53
C ALA A 113 9.38 5.89 17.15
N LEU A 114 8.28 6.66 17.03
CA LEU A 114 7.63 6.90 15.73
C LEU A 114 8.48 7.78 14.81
N ILE A 115 9.15 8.79 15.39
CA ILE A 115 10.06 9.67 14.65
C ILE A 115 11.27 8.89 14.14
N GLU A 116 11.81 7.98 14.95
CA GLU A 116 12.92 7.10 14.56
C GLU A 116 12.55 6.22 13.35
N PHE A 117 11.33 5.67 13.32
CA PHE A 117 10.86 4.84 12.21
C PHE A 117 10.33 5.62 11.01
N LEU A 118 10.23 6.95 11.09
CA LEU A 118 9.62 7.75 10.04
C LEU A 118 10.24 7.57 8.64
N PRO A 119 11.58 7.50 8.46
CA PRO A 119 12.17 7.25 7.15
C PRO A 119 11.71 5.91 6.56
N LEU A 120 11.58 4.89 7.40
CA LEU A 120 11.13 3.56 7.02
C LEU A 120 9.63 3.55 6.69
N ILE A 121 8.80 4.23 7.49
CA ILE A 121 7.37 4.44 7.22
C ILE A 121 7.17 5.09 5.86
N ILE A 122 7.92 6.15 5.55
CA ILE A 122 7.82 6.87 4.28
C ILE A 122 8.28 5.98 3.11
N ALA A 123 9.38 5.24 3.28
CA ALA A 123 9.86 4.31 2.26
C ALA A 123 8.82 3.22 1.95
N ILE A 124 8.21 2.64 2.98
CA ILE A 124 7.11 1.67 2.85
C ILE A 124 5.92 2.33 2.15
N PHE A 125 5.49 3.52 2.58
CA PHE A 125 4.39 4.27 1.96
C PHE A 125 4.61 4.50 0.46
N ILE A 126 5.80 4.94 0.06
CA ILE A 126 6.13 5.21 -1.35
C ILE A 126 6.03 3.91 -2.17
N ALA A 127 6.71 2.84 -1.72
CA ALA A 127 6.72 1.58 -2.44
C ALA A 127 5.32 0.93 -2.47
N GLN A 128 4.58 1.02 -1.38
CA GLN A 128 3.23 0.46 -1.27
C GLN A 128 2.21 1.26 -2.09
N SER A 129 2.38 2.58 -2.24
CA SER A 129 1.54 3.39 -3.13
C SER A 129 1.62 2.89 -4.58
N VAL A 130 2.83 2.62 -5.07
CA VAL A 130 3.05 2.01 -6.39
C VAL A 130 2.40 0.63 -6.45
N PHE A 131 2.62 -0.21 -5.43
CA PHE A 131 2.03 -1.54 -5.35
C PHE A 131 0.50 -1.52 -5.50
N VAL A 132 -0.19 -0.68 -4.72
CA VAL A 132 -1.66 -0.59 -4.69
C VAL A 132 -2.23 -0.20 -6.07
N ILE A 133 -1.63 0.79 -6.73
CA ILE A 133 -2.08 1.24 -8.06
C ILE A 133 -1.96 0.14 -9.10
N TYR A 134 -0.80 -0.52 -9.18
CA TYR A 134 -0.58 -1.54 -10.20
C TYR A 134 -1.31 -2.85 -9.90
N MET A 135 -1.63 -3.12 -8.63
CA MET A 135 -2.59 -4.16 -8.25
C MET A 135 -4.00 -3.84 -8.77
N ALA A 136 -4.44 -2.58 -8.73
CA ALA A 136 -5.71 -2.17 -9.34
C ALA A 136 -5.70 -2.37 -10.86
N VAL A 137 -4.56 -2.15 -11.53
CA VAL A 137 -4.40 -2.43 -12.97
C VAL A 137 -4.54 -3.93 -13.24
N LEU A 138 -3.89 -4.80 -12.46
CA LEU A 138 -4.03 -6.25 -12.63
C LEU A 138 -5.48 -6.71 -12.44
N ARG A 139 -6.20 -6.09 -11.49
CA ARG A 139 -7.62 -6.34 -11.28
C ARG A 139 -8.45 -5.88 -12.48
N ALA A 140 -8.21 -4.70 -13.02
CA ALA A 140 -8.87 -4.18 -14.23
C ALA A 140 -8.59 -5.02 -15.49
N ARG A 141 -7.47 -5.75 -15.50
CA ARG A 141 -7.10 -6.71 -16.56
C ARG A 141 -7.66 -8.11 -16.35
N GLU A 142 -8.42 -8.34 -15.29
CA GLU A 142 -8.94 -9.66 -14.88
C GLU A 142 -7.84 -10.73 -14.70
N LYS A 143 -6.61 -10.31 -14.38
CA LYS A 143 -5.49 -11.23 -14.13
C LYS A 143 -5.51 -11.71 -12.68
N SER A 144 -6.60 -12.38 -12.30
CA SER A 144 -6.87 -12.83 -10.92
C SER A 144 -5.72 -13.63 -10.31
N GLY A 145 -5.15 -14.59 -11.06
CA GLY A 145 -4.02 -15.40 -10.58
C GLY A 145 -2.77 -14.57 -10.25
N VAL A 146 -2.40 -13.64 -11.14
CA VAL A 146 -1.21 -12.77 -10.95
C VAL A 146 -1.45 -11.81 -9.78
N PHE A 147 -2.66 -11.24 -9.70
CA PHE A 147 -3.08 -10.41 -8.56
C PHE A 147 -2.93 -11.17 -7.24
N THR A 148 -3.47 -12.39 -7.16
CA THR A 148 -3.36 -13.24 -5.95
C THR A 148 -1.90 -13.50 -5.60
N THR A 149 -1.06 -13.87 -6.57
CA THR A 149 0.37 -14.12 -6.31
C THR A 149 1.07 -12.92 -5.68
N PHE A 150 0.93 -11.71 -6.26
CA PHE A 150 1.55 -10.52 -5.68
C PHE A 150 0.99 -10.15 -4.30
N GLN A 151 -0.31 -10.34 -4.08
CA GLN A 151 -0.92 -10.11 -2.78
C GLN A 151 -0.35 -11.05 -1.71
N LEU A 152 -0.21 -12.34 -2.03
CA LEU A 152 0.35 -13.33 -1.12
C LEU A 152 1.85 -13.11 -0.89
N LEU A 153 2.60 -12.75 -1.94
CA LEU A 153 4.01 -12.40 -1.82
C LEU A 153 4.22 -11.20 -0.91
N LEU A 154 3.40 -10.14 -1.01
CA LEU A 154 3.52 -9.01 -0.10
C LEU A 154 3.23 -9.42 1.35
N ASN A 155 2.11 -10.10 1.58
CA ASN A 155 1.68 -10.44 2.94
C ASN A 155 2.64 -11.42 3.61
N TYR A 156 2.93 -12.55 2.96
CA TYR A 156 3.79 -13.59 3.54
C TYR A 156 5.27 -13.30 3.38
N GLY A 157 5.68 -12.61 2.31
CA GLY A 157 7.06 -12.17 2.15
C GLY A 157 7.43 -11.14 3.21
N GLY A 158 6.57 -10.15 3.47
CA GLY A 158 6.81 -9.12 4.48
C GLY A 158 6.96 -9.71 5.88
N LEU A 159 6.04 -10.61 6.25
CA LEU A 159 6.09 -11.34 7.51
C LEU A 159 7.29 -12.29 7.58
N GLY A 160 7.53 -13.08 6.53
CA GLY A 160 8.60 -14.07 6.50
C GLY A 160 9.98 -13.43 6.58
N LEU A 161 10.27 -12.43 5.73
CA LEU A 161 11.53 -11.68 5.80
C LEU A 161 11.65 -10.91 7.13
N GLY A 162 10.54 -10.36 7.64
CA GLY A 162 10.54 -9.68 8.92
C GLY A 162 10.93 -10.60 10.08
N LEU A 163 10.31 -11.77 10.17
CA LEU A 163 10.65 -12.78 11.19
C LEU A 163 12.08 -13.30 11.04
N VAL A 164 12.59 -13.45 9.81
CA VAL A 164 13.98 -13.84 9.59
C VAL A 164 14.94 -12.79 10.16
N LEU A 165 14.68 -11.50 9.92
CA LEU A 165 15.50 -10.42 10.48
C LEU A 165 15.46 -10.40 12.01
N VAL A 166 14.28 -10.62 12.59
CA VAL A 166 14.10 -10.62 14.05
C VAL A 166 14.81 -11.81 14.70
N ILE A 167 14.64 -13.01 14.16
CA ILE A 167 15.11 -14.25 14.81
C ILE A 167 16.61 -14.49 14.57
N PHE A 168 17.13 -14.16 13.38
CA PHE A 168 18.50 -14.51 13.01
C PHE A 168 19.49 -13.34 13.02
N PHE A 169 19.00 -12.10 13.01
CA PHE A 169 19.85 -10.90 12.93
C PHE A 169 19.64 -9.96 14.13
N ASP A 170 18.96 -10.43 15.19
CA ASP A 170 18.70 -9.70 16.45
C ASP A 170 18.03 -8.33 16.25
N PHE A 171 17.28 -8.15 15.16
CA PHE A 171 16.44 -6.96 14.99
C PHE A 171 15.28 -6.99 15.99
N ARG A 172 14.88 -5.82 16.46
CA ARG A 172 13.67 -5.64 17.27
C ARG A 172 12.46 -5.57 16.33
N VAL A 173 11.41 -4.89 16.75
CA VAL A 173 10.19 -4.72 15.95
C VAL A 173 10.41 -3.99 14.61
N ASP A 174 11.50 -3.25 14.47
CA ASP A 174 11.95 -2.61 13.24
C ASP A 174 12.30 -3.63 12.13
N GLY A 175 12.73 -4.83 12.51
CA GLY A 175 12.93 -5.95 11.58
C GLY A 175 11.67 -6.30 10.78
N LEU A 176 10.47 -6.16 11.37
CA LEU A 176 9.20 -6.40 10.67
C LEU A 176 8.90 -5.32 9.61
N LEU A 177 9.20 -4.06 9.93
CA LEU A 177 9.06 -2.95 8.99
C LEU A 177 10.06 -3.08 7.85
N LEU A 178 11.32 -3.42 8.15
CA LEU A 178 12.36 -3.68 7.16
C LEU A 178 11.99 -4.87 6.27
N GLY A 179 11.50 -5.97 6.83
CA GLY A 179 11.02 -7.13 6.06
C GLY A 179 9.90 -6.76 5.08
N THR A 180 8.98 -5.89 5.50
CA THR A 180 7.93 -5.34 4.65
C THR A 180 8.52 -4.48 3.52
N LEU A 181 9.44 -3.57 3.83
CA LEU A 181 10.10 -2.74 2.84
C LEU A 181 10.89 -3.58 1.83
N LEU A 182 11.72 -4.51 2.29
CA LEU A 182 12.51 -5.40 1.44
C LEU A 182 11.63 -6.21 0.50
N THR A 183 10.52 -6.75 1.02
CA THR A 183 9.54 -7.45 0.18
C THR A 183 8.97 -6.53 -0.90
N LEU A 184 8.55 -5.32 -0.54
CA LEU A 184 8.06 -4.33 -1.50
C LEU A 184 9.12 -4.00 -2.56
N LEU A 185 10.37 -3.76 -2.16
CA LEU A 185 11.48 -3.47 -3.07
C LEU A 185 11.74 -4.60 -4.06
N LEU A 186 11.55 -5.86 -3.65
CA LEU A 186 11.69 -7.02 -4.53
C LEU A 186 10.50 -7.17 -5.50
N ILE A 187 9.27 -7.03 -5.01
CA ILE A 187 8.08 -7.37 -5.81
C ILE A 187 7.57 -6.21 -6.66
N VAL A 188 7.75 -4.95 -6.24
CA VAL A 188 7.20 -3.77 -6.93
C VAL A 188 7.79 -3.58 -8.34
N PRO A 189 9.10 -3.70 -8.57
CA PRO A 189 9.66 -3.60 -9.93
C PRO A 189 9.10 -4.67 -10.87
N ILE A 190 8.94 -5.90 -10.36
CA ILE A 190 8.38 -7.03 -11.12
C ILE A 190 6.89 -6.77 -11.43
N LEU A 191 6.12 -6.31 -10.43
CA LEU A 191 4.72 -5.94 -10.58
C LEU A 191 4.56 -4.83 -11.63
N PHE A 192 5.36 -3.77 -11.53
CA PHE A 192 5.35 -2.66 -12.46
C PHE A 192 5.56 -3.15 -13.90
N TYR A 193 6.59 -3.98 -14.12
CA TYR A 193 6.86 -4.58 -15.43
C TYR A 193 5.70 -5.43 -15.95
N VAL A 194 5.15 -6.32 -15.11
CA VAL A 194 4.04 -7.21 -15.50
C VAL A 194 2.75 -6.43 -15.80
N ALA A 195 2.47 -5.38 -15.02
CA ALA A 195 1.28 -4.55 -15.17
C ALA A 195 1.35 -3.66 -16.42
N THR A 196 2.53 -3.09 -16.72
CA THR A 196 2.79 -2.20 -17.87
C THR A 196 3.24 -2.94 -19.14
N LYS A 197 3.35 -4.27 -19.11
CA LYS A 197 3.75 -5.06 -20.28
C LYS A 197 2.93 -4.69 -21.53
N GLY A 198 3.62 -4.23 -22.57
CA GLY A 198 3.03 -3.80 -23.85
C GLY A 198 2.76 -2.29 -23.94
N THR A 199 3.15 -1.50 -22.94
CA THR A 199 2.99 -0.04 -22.94
C THR A 199 4.31 0.66 -22.63
N LYS A 200 4.39 1.95 -23.00
CA LYS A 200 5.55 2.81 -22.74
C LYS A 200 5.12 3.87 -21.74
N VAL A 201 5.64 3.79 -20.52
CA VAL A 201 5.46 4.81 -19.48
C VAL A 201 6.55 5.87 -19.66
N LYS A 202 6.19 7.04 -20.20
CA LYS A 202 7.13 8.16 -20.44
C LYS A 202 6.40 9.49 -20.26
N ALA A 203 7.12 10.49 -19.73
CA ALA A 203 6.56 11.83 -19.50
C ALA A 203 5.92 12.46 -20.75
N ARG A 204 6.46 12.19 -21.95
CA ARG A 204 5.89 12.68 -23.22
C ARG A 204 4.44 12.23 -23.51
N TYR A 205 3.97 11.17 -22.87
CA TYR A 205 2.60 10.65 -23.07
C TYR A 205 1.62 11.17 -22.02
N PHE A 206 2.11 11.91 -21.02
CA PHE A 206 1.28 12.54 -19.99
C PHE A 206 0.28 13.53 -20.61
N LYS A 207 -0.95 13.50 -20.11
CA LYS A 207 -1.97 14.49 -20.46
C LYS A 207 -2.62 15.03 -19.19
N MET A 208 -2.50 16.34 -18.99
CA MET A 208 -3.05 17.02 -17.82
C MET A 208 -4.58 16.89 -17.73
N GLN A 209 -5.28 16.97 -18.86
CA GLN A 209 -6.74 16.79 -18.91
C GLN A 209 -7.16 15.39 -18.42
N ASP A 210 -6.42 14.36 -18.81
CA ASP A 210 -6.67 12.99 -18.33
C ASP A 210 -6.37 12.87 -16.83
N ALA A 211 -5.35 13.56 -16.32
CA ALA A 211 -5.03 13.58 -14.89
C ALA A 211 -6.19 14.16 -14.09
N PHE A 212 -6.71 15.33 -14.48
CA PHE A 212 -7.85 15.96 -13.82
C PHE A 212 -9.10 15.08 -13.87
N HIS A 213 -9.41 14.48 -15.02
CA HIS A 213 -10.57 13.62 -15.16
C HIS A 213 -10.48 12.33 -14.31
N ILE A 214 -9.29 11.74 -14.20
CA ILE A 214 -9.05 10.59 -13.32
C ILE A 214 -9.14 11.02 -11.85
N MET A 215 -8.58 12.18 -11.49
CA MET A 215 -8.59 12.71 -10.13
C MET A 215 -10.01 13.09 -9.66
N ASP A 216 -10.81 13.72 -10.51
CA ASP A 216 -12.20 14.10 -10.19
C ASP A 216 -13.03 12.88 -9.79
N TYR A 217 -12.78 11.73 -10.41
CA TYR A 217 -13.39 10.48 -9.98
C TYR A 217 -12.74 9.85 -8.74
N ALA A 218 -11.43 9.97 -8.58
CA ALA A 218 -10.70 9.37 -7.47
C ALA A 218 -10.95 10.11 -6.14
N LEU A 219 -11.01 11.44 -6.15
CA LEU A 219 -11.07 12.29 -4.96
C LEU A 219 -12.28 11.98 -4.05
N PRO A 220 -13.53 11.88 -4.56
CA PRO A 220 -14.67 11.53 -3.72
C PRO A 220 -14.53 10.16 -3.05
N LEU A 221 -13.93 9.18 -3.74
CA LEU A 221 -13.68 7.84 -3.21
C LEU A 221 -12.56 7.84 -2.16
N THR A 222 -11.60 8.76 -2.29
CA THR A 222 -10.53 8.95 -1.30
C THR A 222 -11.07 9.46 0.03
N ILE A 223 -12.00 10.43 0.02
CA ILE A 223 -12.55 11.05 1.25
C ILE A 223 -13.11 10.01 2.22
N GLY A 224 -13.92 9.06 1.73
CA GLY A 224 -14.50 8.02 2.58
C GLY A 224 -13.45 7.09 3.19
N ASN A 225 -12.40 6.75 2.44
CA ASN A 225 -11.30 5.93 2.96
C ASN A 225 -10.45 6.71 3.97
N VAL A 226 -10.17 7.99 3.72
CA VAL A 226 -9.42 8.85 4.63
C VAL A 226 -10.14 8.99 5.96
N ALA A 227 -11.46 9.15 5.97
CA ALA A 227 -12.24 9.19 7.21
C ALA A 227 -12.08 7.89 8.02
N MET A 228 -12.23 6.73 7.37
CA MET A 228 -12.08 5.42 8.02
C MET A 228 -10.68 5.20 8.60
N TRP A 229 -9.63 5.49 7.82
CA TRP A 229 -8.24 5.32 8.28
C TRP A 229 -7.83 6.38 9.29
N GLY A 230 -8.39 7.59 9.20
CA GLY A 230 -8.19 8.66 10.18
C GLY A 230 -8.72 8.28 11.55
N LEU A 231 -9.95 7.76 11.62
CA LEU A 231 -10.51 7.26 12.88
C LEU A 231 -9.64 6.19 13.52
N ARG A 232 -9.22 5.19 12.73
CA ARG A 232 -8.33 4.12 13.22
C ARG A 232 -6.99 4.66 13.73
N LEU A 233 -6.42 5.65 13.05
CA LEU A 233 -5.18 6.28 13.46
C LEU A 233 -5.38 7.06 14.78
N SER A 234 -6.46 7.83 14.87
CA SER A 234 -6.82 8.57 16.08
C SER A 234 -6.99 7.65 17.28
N ASP A 235 -7.69 6.52 17.13
CA ASP A 235 -7.87 5.54 18.20
C ASP A 235 -6.52 5.05 18.76
N LEU A 236 -5.56 4.75 17.87
CA LEU A 236 -4.23 4.28 18.27
C LEU A 236 -3.39 5.36 18.95
N PHE A 237 -3.48 6.61 18.50
CA PHE A 237 -2.81 7.73 19.18
C PHE A 237 -3.38 7.98 20.58
N ILE A 238 -4.71 7.93 20.72
CA ILE A 238 -5.39 8.09 22.01
C ILE A 238 -4.96 6.97 22.97
N ILE A 239 -4.99 5.72 22.51
CA ILE A 239 -4.54 4.58 23.33
C ILE A 239 -3.09 4.76 23.74
N ASN A 240 -2.19 5.12 22.82
CA ASN A 240 -0.79 5.32 23.15
C ASN A 240 -0.61 6.42 24.22
N PHE A 241 -1.33 7.54 24.10
CA PHE A 241 -1.26 8.63 25.07
C PHE A 241 -1.65 8.22 26.50
N PHE A 242 -2.61 7.30 26.68
CA PHE A 242 -3.03 6.87 28.02
C PHE A 242 -2.19 5.74 28.64
N TYR A 243 -1.32 5.09 27.86
CA TYR A 243 -0.43 4.01 28.32
C TYR A 243 1.05 4.45 28.44
N THR A 244 1.35 5.72 28.17
CA THR A 244 2.66 6.36 28.48
C THR A 244 2.55 7.14 29.77
#